data_AF-A0A511QMH8-F1
#
_entry.id   AF-A0A511QMH8-F1
#
_cell.length_a   1.000
_cell.length_b   1.000
_cell.length_c   1.000
_cell.angle_alpha   90.00
_cell.angle_beta   90.00
_cell.angle_gamma   90.00
#
_symmetry.space_group_name_H-M   'P 1'
#
loop_
_entity.id
_entity.type
_entity.pdbx_description
1 polymer ?
#
loop_
_entity_poly.entity_id
_entity_poly.type
_entity_poly.pdbx_seq_one_letter_code
_entity_poly.pdbx_strand_id
1 'polypeptide(L)' 'MSNKNQLFQQALELIVDAVALSTELESRAKVGVYLMGLVIADNQGELDSNRIEAMKMIIQMADETESPRFNL' A
#
# COMPACT_ATOMS: atom_id res chain seq x y z
N MET A 1 17.04 -10.57 -10.96
CA MET A 1 16.59 -9.25 -10.45
C MET A 1 17.49 -8.87 -9.28
N SER A 2 17.76 -7.59 -9.05
CA SER A 2 18.55 -7.18 -7.87
C SER A 2 17.71 -7.37 -6.60
N ASN A 3 18.34 -7.73 -5.47
CA ASN A 3 17.64 -7.87 -4.18
C ASN A 3 16.87 -6.59 -3.78
N LYS A 4 17.32 -5.41 -4.24
CA LYS A 4 16.67 -4.12 -3.94
C LYS A 4 15.30 -3.99 -4.61
N ASN A 5 15.17 -4.42 -5.87
CA ASN A 5 13.88 -4.38 -6.59
C ASN A 5 12.86 -5.35 -5.97
N GLN A 6 13.32 -6.47 -5.40
CA GLN A 6 12.45 -7.39 -4.68
C GLN A 6 11.94 -6.79 -3.37
N LEU A 7 12.81 -6.16 -2.57
CA LEU A 7 12.40 -5.50 -1.34
C LEU A 7 11.41 -4.35 -1.59
N PHE A 8 11.63 -3.59 -2.66
CA PHE A 8 10.70 -2.53 -3.08
C PHE A 8 9.29 -3.08 -3.38
N GLN A 9 9.20 -4.15 -4.18
CA GLN A 9 7.92 -4.78 -4.51
C GLN A 9 7.24 -5.36 -3.27
N GLN A 10 7.98 -6.09 -2.44
CA GLN A 10 7.47 -6.67 -1.20
C GLN A 10 6.95 -5.61 -0.22
N ALA A 11 7.59 -4.45 -0.17
CA ALA A 11 7.13 -3.34 0.68
C ALA A 11 5.78 -2.78 0.20
N LEU A 12 5.58 -2.65 -1.12
CA LEU A 12 4.30 -2.20 -1.68
C LEU A 12 3.18 -3.23 -1.45
N GLU A 13 3.47 -4.51 -1.66
CA GLU A 13 2.53 -5.61 -1.39
C GLU A 13 2.12 -5.63 0.09
N LEU A 14 3.09 -5.54 1.00
CA LEU A 14 2.83 -5.51 2.44
C LEU A 14 1.95 -4.34 2.86
N ILE A 15 2.11 -3.17 2.25
CA ILE A 15 1.25 -1.99 2.52
C ILE A 15 -0.19 -2.28 2.11
N VAL A 16 -0.40 -2.87 0.93
CA VAL A 16 -1.75 -3.22 0.44
C VAL A 16 -2.41 -4.23 1.37
N ASP A 17 -1.70 -5.30 1.74
CA ASP A 17 -2.20 -6.32 2.66
C ASP A 17 -2.55 -5.74 4.03
N ALA A 18 -1.69 -4.86 4.56
CA ALA A 18 -1.92 -4.20 5.84
C ALA A 18 -3.17 -3.30 5.81
N VAL A 19 -3.41 -2.59 4.70
CA VAL A 19 -4.62 -1.77 4.53
C VAL A 19 -5.87 -2.64 4.49
N ALA A 20 -5.85 -3.74 3.75
CA ALA A 20 -7.00 -4.65 3.66
C ALA A 20 -7.32 -5.32 5.02
N LEU A 21 -6.29 -5.78 5.73
CA LEU A 21 -6.44 -6.60 6.93
C LEU A 21 -6.53 -5.79 8.24
N SER A 22 -6.25 -4.49 8.20
CA SER A 22 -6.29 -3.65 9.40
C SER A 22 -7.71 -3.56 9.99
N THR A 23 -7.77 -3.60 11.32
CA THR A 23 -8.99 -3.42 12.13
C THR A 23 -9.22 -1.98 12.58
N GLU A 24 -8.26 -1.09 12.29
CA GLU A 24 -8.38 0.35 12.48
C GLU A 24 -9.25 0.90 11.35
N LEU A 25 -10.52 1.20 11.61
CA LEU A 25 -11.49 1.52 10.56
C LEU A 25 -11.31 2.91 9.95
N GLU A 26 -10.59 3.79 10.63
CA GLU A 26 -10.41 5.16 10.17
C GLU A 26 -9.07 5.32 9.43
N SER A 27 -9.14 5.91 8.23
CA SER A 27 -7.98 6.41 7.50
C SER A 27 -6.95 5.36 7.01
N ARG A 28 -7.29 4.07 6.90
CA ARG A 28 -6.36 3.04 6.41
C ARG A 28 -5.80 3.38 5.03
N ALA A 29 -6.65 3.80 4.09
CA ALA A 29 -6.19 4.24 2.76
C ALA A 29 -5.20 5.42 2.85
N LYS A 30 -5.48 6.42 3.69
CA LYS A 30 -4.61 7.60 3.85
C LYS A 30 -3.24 7.21 4.41
N VAL A 31 -3.22 6.34 5.43
CA VAL A 31 -1.98 5.82 6.01
C VAL A 31 -1.23 4.96 4.99
N GLY A 32 -1.93 4.10 4.25
CA GLY A 32 -1.35 3.28 3.19
C GLY A 32 -0.70 4.12 2.10
N VAL A 33 -1.39 5.16 1.60
CA VAL A 33 -0.84 6.08 0.60
C VAL A 33 0.37 6.85 1.13
N TYR A 34 0.34 7.27 2.40
CA TYR A 34 1.49 7.91 3.04
C TYR A 34 2.72 6.99 3.07
N LEU A 35 2.56 5.74 3.54
CA LEU A 35 3.64 4.76 3.60
C LEU A 35 4.17 4.41 2.21
N MET A 36 3.28 4.25 1.23
CA MET A 36 3.64 4.04 -0.18
C MET A 36 4.52 5.19 -0.71
N GLY A 37 4.17 6.44 -0.36
CA GLY A 37 4.95 7.62 -0.73
C GLY A 37 6.39 7.56 -0.20
N LEU A 38 6.59 7.09 1.04
CA LEU A 38 7.92 6.90 1.62
C LEU A 38 8.72 5.83 0.88
N VAL A 39 8.10 4.69 0.55
CA VAL A 39 8.75 3.59 -0.18
C VAL A 39 9.16 4.02 -1.59
N ILE A 40 8.30 4.77 -2.29
CA ILE A 40 8.62 5.34 -3.62
C ILE A 40 9.77 6.35 -3.51
N ALA A 41 9.75 7.22 -2.50
CA ALA A 41 10.79 8.23 -2.32
C ALA A 41 12.17 7.63 -2.05
N ASP A 42 12.24 6.46 -1.40
CA ASP A 42 13.49 5.69 -1.17
C ASP A 42 13.97 4.92 -2.42
N ASN A 43 13.07 4.71 -3.40
CA ASN A 43 13.29 3.93 -4.61
C ASN A 43 13.00 4.76 -5.88
N GLN A 44 13.51 6.01 -5.90
CA GLN A 44 13.26 6.96 -6.98
C GLN A 44 13.59 6.37 -8.36
N GLY A 45 12.64 6.51 -9.30
CA GLY A 45 12.79 6.04 -10.67
C GLY A 45 12.29 4.62 -10.94
N GLU A 46 11.90 3.86 -9.90
CA GLU A 46 11.35 2.49 -10.08
C GLU A 46 9.89 2.49 -10.59
N LEU A 47 9.12 3.54 -10.31
CA LEU A 47 7.74 3.70 -10.80
C LEU A 47 7.54 5.03 -11.53
N ASP A 48 6.86 4.95 -12.67
CA ASP A 48 6.30 6.11 -13.36
C ASP A 48 5.00 6.61 -12.69
N SER A 49 4.56 7.81 -13.06
CA SER A 49 3.38 8.45 -12.48
C SER A 49 2.09 7.63 -12.64
N ASN A 50 1.96 6.86 -13.74
CA ASN A 50 0.76 6.06 -14.00
C ASN A 50 0.72 4.85 -13.06
N ARG A 51 1.86 4.21 -12.83
CA ARG A 51 1.98 3.11 -11.86
C ARG A 51 1.77 3.57 -10.43
N ILE A 52 2.25 4.77 -10.09
CA ILE A 52 1.99 5.37 -8.78
C ILE A 52 0.49 5.57 -8.57
N GLU A 53 -0.22 6.09 -9.58
CA GLU A 53 -1.66 6.31 -9.48
C GLU A 53 -2.43 4.99 -9.41
N ALA A 54 -2.02 3.98 -10.18
CA ALA A 54 -2.57 2.63 -10.07
C ALA A 54 -2.42 2.05 -8.66
N MET A 55 -1.26 2.24 -8.03
CA MET A 55 -1.03 1.76 -6.67
C MET A 55 -1.91 2.48 -5.63
N LYS A 56 -2.15 3.79 -5.78
CA LYS A 56 -3.11 4.51 -4.92
C LYS A 56 -4.53 3.94 -5.07
N MET A 57 -4.95 3.63 -6.29
CA MET A 57 -6.25 2.99 -6.53
C MET A 57 -6.33 1.60 -5.87
N ILE A 58 -5.25 0.81 -5.92
CA ILE A 58 -5.19 -0.49 -5.23
C ILE A 58 -5.33 -0.32 -3.72
N ILE A 59 -4.62 0.65 -3.13
CA ILE A 59 -4.74 0.95 -1.69
C ILE A 59 -6.16 1.41 -1.33
N GLN A 60 -6.80 2.19 -2.18
CA GLN A 60 -8.19 2.61 -1.99
C GLN A 60 -9.15 1.41 -2.03
N MET A 61 -8.99 0.51 -3.00
CA MET A 61 -9.78 -0.73 -3.09
C MET A 61 -9.53 -1.66 -1.89
N ALA A 62 -8.31 -1.72 -1.37
CA ALA A 62 -7.98 -2.48 -0.17
C ALA A 62 -8.72 -1.92 1.06
N ASP A 63 -8.82 -0.60 1.20
CA ASP A 63 -9.58 0.03 2.31
C ASP A 63 -11.09 -0.16 2.18
N GLU A 64 -11.60 -0.36 0.97
CA GLU A 64 -13.02 -0.69 0.73
C GLU A 64 -13.36 -2.14 1.08
N THR A 65 -12.35 -3.00 1.28
CA THR A 65 -12.59 -4.36 1.77
C THR A 65 -13.12 -4.33 3.21
N GLU A 66 -14.11 -5.18 3.48
CA GLU A 66 -14.64 -5.35 4.83
C GLU A 66 -13.49 -5.71 5.77
N SER A 67 -13.31 -4.88 6.81
CA SER A 67 -12.30 -5.15 7.82
C SER A 67 -12.60 -6.49 8.49
N PRO A 68 -11.58 -7.34 8.75
CA PRO A 68 -11.76 -8.59 9.48
C PRO A 68 -12.08 -8.40 10.98
N ARG A 69 -12.35 -7.16 11.40
CA ARG A 69 -12.76 -6.82 12.76
C ARG A 69 -14.10 -7.51 13.08
N PHE A 70 -14.05 -8.49 13.97
CA PHE A 70 -15.26 -9.08 14.56
C PHE A 70 -15.97 -8.04 15.43
N ASN A 71 -17.22 -7.75 15.10
CA ASN A 71 -18.12 -7.00 15.99
C ASN A 71 -18.78 -8.01 16.94
N LEU A 72 -18.52 -7.88 18.25
CA LEU A 72 -19.13 -8.69 19.32
C LEU A 72 -20.53 -8.19 19.68
#